data_AF-A0A915CDS7-F1
#
_entry.id   AF-A0A915CDS7-F1
#
_cell.length_a   1.000
_cell.length_b   1.000
_cell.length_c   1.000
_cell.angle_alpha   90.00
_cell.angle_beta   90.00
_cell.angle_gamma   90.00
#
_symmetry.space_group_name_H-M   'P 1'
#
loop_
_entity.id
_entity.type
_entity.pdbx_description
1 polymer ?
#
loop_
_entity_poly.entity_id
_entity_poly.type
_entity_poly.pdbx_seq_one_letter_code
_entity_poly.pdbx_strand_id
1 'polypeptide(L)'
;MEEEQLMSEVTAMPFNRLQRHADAFFTYLQHLRETERFLDVTVQSEGMFVAYAHRLVLAAYSAHFERALAAGAHDSPTVKLDIDPKITGVSREEARDLVEFMYTGRSETDCRLRRLECARALGCSSLVHLLESEEAQSTEGVTLEDSFHSHRLLHAAFRFKSDLRFTDCIINCQDVSVLRCHRVVLCAFSTHFESALAGTQSTRRKTLTESL
;
A
#
# COMPACT_ATOMS: atom_id res chain seq x y z
N MET A 1 -15.09 15.85 17.30
CA MET A 1 -15.96 15.01 18.15
C MET A 1 -16.18 13.63 17.53
N GLU A 2 -16.46 13.52 16.22
CA GLU A 2 -16.52 12.22 15.52
C GLU A 2 -15.12 11.56 15.29
N GLU A 3 -14.08 12.37 15.03
CA GLU A 3 -12.70 11.86 14.85
C GLU A 3 -12.09 11.25 16.12
N GLU A 4 -12.36 11.84 17.29
CA GLU A 4 -11.94 11.32 18.59
C GLU A 4 -12.64 10.01 18.95
N GLN A 5 -13.91 9.88 18.54
CA GLN A 5 -14.73 8.70 18.82
C GLN A 5 -14.31 7.51 17.94
N LEU A 6 -13.97 7.76 16.66
CA LEU A 6 -13.44 6.73 15.76
C LEU A 6 -12.04 6.27 16.18
N MET A 7 -11.19 7.17 16.66
CA MET A 7 -9.89 6.81 17.24
C MET A 7 -10.04 6.00 18.54
N SER A 8 -11.05 6.31 19.37
CA SER A 8 -11.34 5.56 20.59
C SER A 8 -11.85 4.14 20.31
N GLU A 9 -12.61 3.94 19.23
CA GLU A 9 -13.12 2.63 18.82
C GLU A 9 -12.04 1.72 18.25
N VAL A 10 -11.07 2.27 17.51
CA VAL A 10 -9.89 1.51 17.04
C VAL A 10 -9.03 1.06 18.22
N THR A 11 -8.91 1.87 19.27
CA THR A 11 -8.20 1.49 20.51
C THR A 11 -8.96 0.49 21.39
N ALA A 12 -10.26 0.30 21.17
CA ALA A 12 -11.11 -0.61 21.96
C ALA A 12 -11.28 -2.00 21.33
N MET A 13 -10.80 -2.21 20.09
CA MET A 13 -10.83 -3.56 19.49
C MET A 13 -9.82 -4.48 20.20
N PRO A 14 -10.23 -5.70 20.58
CA PRO A 14 -9.27 -6.71 21.03
C PRO A 14 -8.19 -6.88 19.96
N PHE A 15 -6.91 -6.83 20.35
CA PHE A 15 -5.76 -6.89 19.45
C PHE A 15 -5.88 -7.98 18.37
N ASN A 16 -6.38 -9.16 18.75
CA ASN A 16 -6.59 -10.29 17.84
C ASN A 16 -7.64 -10.03 16.73
N ARG A 17 -8.64 -9.18 16.96
CA ARG A 17 -9.64 -8.82 15.93
C ARG A 17 -9.06 -7.84 14.92
N LEU A 18 -8.33 -6.82 15.41
CA LEU A 18 -7.69 -5.85 14.55
C LEU A 18 -6.61 -6.50 13.68
N GLN A 19 -5.81 -7.41 14.25
CA GLN A 19 -4.80 -8.16 13.50
C GLN A 19 -5.44 -8.96 12.36
N ARG A 20 -6.47 -9.76 12.65
CA ARG A 20 -7.17 -10.54 11.62
C ARG A 20 -7.82 -9.67 10.53
N HIS A 21 -8.31 -8.49 10.89
CA HIS A 21 -8.87 -7.54 9.93
C HIS A 21 -7.78 -6.95 9.01
N ALA A 22 -6.62 -6.61 9.57
CA ALA A 22 -5.46 -6.16 8.82
C ALA A 22 -4.93 -7.27 7.89
N ASP A 23 -4.81 -8.49 8.39
CA ASP A 23 -4.33 -9.64 7.60
C ASP A 23 -5.27 -9.96 6.44
N ALA A 24 -6.59 -9.89 6.66
CA ALA A 24 -7.57 -10.05 5.59
C ALA A 24 -7.41 -8.99 4.49
N PHE A 25 -7.23 -7.72 4.86
CA PHE A 25 -6.99 -6.66 3.89
C PHE A 25 -5.68 -6.85 3.12
N PHE A 26 -4.62 -7.21 3.82
CA PHE A 26 -3.31 -7.45 3.22
C PHE A 26 -3.36 -8.61 2.23
N THR A 27 -3.98 -9.73 2.62
CA THR A 27 -4.17 -10.92 1.78
C THR A 27 -4.98 -10.57 0.53
N TYR A 28 -6.03 -9.75 0.67
CA TYR A 28 -6.80 -9.28 -0.47
C TYR A 28 -5.96 -8.46 -1.45
N LEU A 29 -5.11 -7.55 -0.96
CA LEU A 29 -4.21 -6.76 -1.82
C LEU A 29 -3.12 -7.60 -2.50
N GLN A 30 -2.65 -8.67 -1.85
CA GLN A 30 -1.76 -9.66 -2.48
C GLN A 30 -2.48 -10.35 -3.64
N HIS A 31 -3.69 -10.85 -3.41
CA HIS A 31 -4.51 -11.47 -4.45
C HIS A 31 -4.79 -10.51 -5.63
N LEU A 32 -5.08 -9.24 -5.35
CA LEU A 32 -5.27 -8.23 -6.40
C LEU A 32 -3.99 -8.01 -7.22
N ARG A 33 -2.80 -8.04 -6.59
CA ARG A 33 -1.53 -7.95 -7.32
C ARG A 33 -1.31 -9.15 -8.22
N GLU A 34 -1.54 -10.36 -7.72
CA GLU A 34 -1.38 -11.61 -8.47
C GLU A 34 -2.33 -11.70 -9.67
N THR A 35 -3.54 -11.17 -9.52
CA THR A 35 -4.57 -11.17 -10.58
C THR A 35 -4.56 -9.91 -11.45
N GLU A 36 -3.57 -9.04 -11.25
CA GLU A 36 -3.41 -7.76 -11.93
C GLU A 36 -4.62 -6.80 -11.89
N ARG A 37 -5.36 -6.82 -10.77
CA ARG A 37 -6.59 -6.03 -10.58
C ARG A 37 -6.34 -4.76 -9.77
N PHE A 38 -6.96 -3.65 -10.18
CA PHE A 38 -6.90 -2.34 -9.51
C PHE A 38 -5.49 -1.73 -9.37
N LEU A 39 -4.51 -2.23 -10.12
CA LEU A 39 -3.16 -1.68 -10.15
C LEU A 39 -3.17 -0.29 -10.79
N ASP A 40 -2.76 0.71 -10.03
CA ASP A 40 -2.83 2.13 -10.38
C ASP A 40 -1.45 2.81 -10.42
N VAL A 41 -0.37 2.03 -10.25
CA VAL A 41 1.02 2.47 -10.42
C VAL A 41 1.78 1.54 -11.36
N THR A 42 2.52 2.14 -12.30
CA THR A 42 3.64 1.49 -12.97
C THR A 42 4.94 2.00 -12.38
N VAL A 43 5.66 1.14 -11.67
CA VAL A 43 7.00 1.44 -11.15
C VAL A 43 8.01 1.24 -12.29
N GLN A 44 8.88 2.23 -12.48
CA GLN A 44 9.92 2.22 -13.49
C GLN A 44 11.28 2.56 -12.87
N SER A 45 12.35 2.22 -13.57
CA SER A 45 13.70 2.73 -13.29
C SER A 45 14.37 3.09 -14.60
N GLU A 46 14.75 4.36 -14.76
CA GLU A 46 15.23 4.94 -16.02
C GLU A 46 14.24 4.67 -17.19
N GLY A 47 12.93 4.79 -16.92
CA GLY A 47 11.87 4.48 -17.87
C GLY A 47 11.64 2.99 -18.15
N MET A 48 12.46 2.09 -17.62
CA MET A 48 12.31 0.64 -17.77
C MET A 48 11.34 0.09 -16.74
N PHE A 49 10.46 -0.83 -17.15
CA PHE A 49 9.45 -1.42 -16.26
C PHE A 49 10.07 -2.20 -15.09
N VAL A 50 9.62 -1.94 -13.86
CA VAL A 50 9.97 -2.70 -12.65
C VAL A 50 8.80 -3.61 -12.25
N ALA A 51 7.66 -3.02 -11.95
CA ALA A 51 6.47 -3.71 -11.45
C ALA A 51 5.20 -2.87 -11.63
N TYR A 52 4.04 -3.54 -11.65
CA TYR A 52 2.78 -2.89 -11.35
C TYR A 52 2.47 -2.96 -9.85
N ALA A 53 1.83 -1.94 -9.31
CA ALA A 53 1.52 -1.86 -7.88
C ALA A 53 0.29 -1.00 -7.58
N HIS A 54 -0.14 -1.04 -6.31
CA HIS A 54 -1.16 -0.19 -5.72
C HIS A 54 -0.51 1.02 -5.05
N ARG A 55 -1.00 2.24 -5.29
CA ARG A 55 -0.54 3.47 -4.64
C ARG A 55 -0.57 3.35 -3.12
N LEU A 56 -1.63 2.72 -2.59
CA LEU A 56 -1.78 2.50 -1.15
C LEU A 56 -0.64 1.66 -0.57
N VAL A 57 -0.24 0.59 -1.25
CA VAL A 57 0.84 -0.29 -0.78
C VAL A 57 2.17 0.46 -0.82
N LEU A 58 2.52 1.06 -1.96
CA LEU A 58 3.78 1.79 -2.11
C LEU A 58 3.91 2.93 -1.10
N ALA A 59 2.84 3.73 -0.94
CA ALA A 59 2.84 4.86 -0.02
C ALA A 59 2.82 4.44 1.45
N ALA A 60 2.24 3.29 1.79
CA ALA A 60 2.22 2.81 3.18
C ALA A 60 3.62 2.45 3.70
N TYR A 61 4.50 1.97 2.81
CA TYR A 61 5.81 1.44 3.19
C TYR A 61 6.99 2.31 2.77
N SER A 62 6.81 3.33 1.93
CA SER A 62 7.87 4.25 1.54
C SER A 62 7.41 5.70 1.64
N ALA A 63 8.06 6.47 2.54
CA ALA A 63 7.80 7.90 2.68
C ALA A 63 8.21 8.70 1.42
N HIS A 64 9.15 8.17 0.62
CA HIS A 64 9.51 8.76 -0.67
C HIS A 64 8.42 8.54 -1.72
N PHE A 65 7.94 7.30 -1.85
CA PHE A 65 6.83 6.99 -2.77
C PHE A 65 5.55 7.70 -2.36
N GLU A 66 5.26 7.77 -1.06
CA GLU A 66 4.13 8.52 -0.54
C GLU A 66 4.13 9.98 -1.02
N ARG A 67 5.27 10.68 -0.89
CA ARG A 67 5.43 12.07 -1.34
C ARG A 67 5.35 12.20 -2.85
N ALA A 68 6.07 11.35 -3.59
CA ALA A 68 6.09 11.38 -5.05
C ALA A 68 4.68 11.12 -5.63
N LEU A 69 3.98 10.11 -5.12
CA LEU A 69 2.63 9.75 -5.57
C LEU A 69 1.58 10.79 -5.15
N ALA A 70 1.80 11.56 -4.09
CA ALA A 70 0.92 12.66 -3.73
C ALA A 70 1.12 13.92 -4.60
N ALA A 71 2.36 14.17 -5.03
CA ALA A 71 2.70 15.29 -5.91
C ALA A 71 2.34 15.03 -7.39
N GLY A 72 2.21 13.76 -7.79
CA GLY A 72 1.91 13.36 -9.16
C GLY A 72 0.55 13.88 -9.65
N ALA A 73 0.51 14.27 -10.93
CA ALA A 73 -0.68 14.80 -11.60
C ALA A 73 -1.88 13.84 -11.41
N HIS A 74 -2.99 14.38 -10.91
CA HIS A 74 -4.13 13.58 -10.53
C HIS A 74 -4.90 12.99 -11.73
N ASP A 75 -4.58 13.37 -12.97
CA ASP A 75 -5.48 13.22 -14.12
C ASP A 75 -5.38 11.91 -14.89
N SER A 76 -4.37 11.07 -14.63
CA SER A 76 -4.26 9.73 -15.22
C SER A 76 -4.81 8.66 -14.27
N PRO A 77 -5.55 7.65 -14.78
CA PRO A 77 -5.96 6.49 -13.98
C PRO A 77 -4.78 5.64 -13.50
N THR A 78 -3.64 5.69 -14.20
CA THR A 78 -2.39 5.02 -13.82
C THR A 78 -1.27 6.05 -13.68
N VAL A 79 -0.54 5.99 -12.56
CA VAL A 79 0.60 6.87 -12.28
C VAL A 79 1.90 6.14 -12.61
N LYS A 80 2.83 6.84 -13.27
CA LYS A 80 4.20 6.35 -13.43
C LYS A 80 5.07 6.85 -12.29
N LEU A 81 5.74 5.93 -11.62
CA LEU A 81 6.70 6.22 -10.56
C LEU A 81 8.08 5.76 -11.04
N ASP A 82 8.91 6.69 -11.51
CA ASP A 82 10.23 6.39 -12.04
C ASP A 82 11.31 6.62 -10.97
N ILE A 83 12.06 5.57 -10.66
CA ILE A 83 13.15 5.57 -9.69
C ILE A 83 14.44 5.79 -10.46
N ASP A 84 15.03 6.98 -10.29
CA ASP A 84 16.32 7.32 -10.87
C ASP A 84 17.47 6.72 -10.02
N PRO A 85 18.22 5.72 -10.52
CA PRO A 85 19.34 5.13 -9.80
C PRO A 85 20.49 6.10 -9.56
N LYS A 86 20.63 7.16 -10.36
CA LYS A 86 21.68 8.18 -10.18
C LYS A 86 21.40 9.08 -9.00
N ILE A 87 20.12 9.23 -8.63
CA ILE A 87 19.68 10.03 -7.49
C ILE A 87 19.55 9.15 -6.24
N THR A 88 18.89 8.01 -6.37
CA THR A 88 18.56 7.14 -5.22
C THR A 88 19.68 6.16 -4.89
N GLY A 89 20.56 5.86 -5.85
CA GLY A 89 21.52 4.77 -5.72
C GLY A 89 20.88 3.39 -5.73
N VAL A 90 19.59 3.25 -6.08
CA VAL A 90 18.85 1.98 -6.09
C VAL A 90 18.68 1.49 -7.51
N SER A 91 19.16 0.27 -7.80
CA SER A 91 19.01 -0.39 -9.09
C SER A 91 17.58 -0.87 -9.33
N ARG A 92 17.30 -1.29 -10.56
CA ARG A 92 16.01 -1.83 -10.98
C ARG A 92 15.65 -3.12 -10.22
N GLU A 93 16.62 -4.01 -10.04
CA GLU A 93 16.46 -5.28 -9.33
C GLU A 93 16.18 -5.02 -7.85
N GLU A 94 16.92 -4.10 -7.22
CA GLU A 94 16.69 -3.73 -5.81
C GLU A 94 15.34 -3.02 -5.61
N ALA A 95 14.92 -2.20 -6.57
CA ALA A 95 13.58 -1.61 -6.55
C ALA A 95 12.49 -2.69 -6.64
N ARG A 96 12.71 -3.75 -7.43
CA ARG A 96 11.80 -4.90 -7.50
C ARG A 96 11.73 -5.63 -6.16
N ASP A 97 12.87 -5.92 -5.54
CA ASP A 97 12.94 -6.57 -4.21
C ASP A 97 12.21 -5.75 -3.14
N LEU A 98 12.36 -4.43 -3.17
CA LEU A 98 11.66 -3.53 -2.25
C LEU A 98 10.15 -3.56 -2.46
N VAL A 99 9.68 -3.52 -3.71
CA VAL A 99 8.24 -3.68 -4.00
C VAL A 99 7.76 -5.05 -3.54
N GLU A 100 8.57 -6.11 -3.69
CA GLU A 100 8.22 -7.44 -3.20
C GLU A 100 8.08 -7.48 -1.67
N PHE A 101 9.01 -6.88 -0.94
CA PHE A 101 8.89 -6.71 0.51
C PHE A 101 7.59 -6.00 0.90
N MET A 102 7.20 -4.93 0.19
CA MET A 102 5.96 -4.19 0.48
C MET A 102 4.71 -5.07 0.38
N TYR A 103 4.72 -6.09 -0.47
CA TYR A 103 3.60 -7.03 -0.64
C TYR A 103 3.75 -8.34 0.11
N THR A 104 4.88 -8.62 0.75
CA THR A 104 5.10 -9.90 1.44
C THR A 104 5.43 -9.75 2.92
N GLY A 105 5.91 -8.57 3.34
CA GLY A 105 6.49 -8.35 4.67
C GLY A 105 7.78 -9.11 4.91
N ARG A 106 8.35 -9.73 3.87
CA ARG A 106 9.46 -10.66 3.98
C ARG A 106 10.71 -10.16 3.29
N SER A 107 11.85 -10.38 3.92
CA SER A 107 13.16 -10.01 3.38
C SER A 107 14.21 -11.02 3.77
N GLU A 108 15.04 -11.41 2.82
CA GLU A 108 16.22 -12.25 3.06
C GLU A 108 17.37 -11.43 3.68
N THR A 109 18.19 -12.09 4.49
CA THR A 109 19.41 -11.50 5.06
C THR A 109 20.61 -11.54 4.11
N ASP A 110 20.50 -12.24 2.98
CA ASP A 110 21.51 -12.20 1.93
C ASP A 110 21.66 -10.78 1.39
N CYS A 111 22.90 -10.30 1.31
CA CYS A 111 23.20 -8.90 0.94
C CYS A 111 22.51 -7.85 1.86
N ARG A 112 22.25 -8.18 3.14
CA ARG A 112 21.57 -7.32 4.13
C ARG A 112 22.02 -5.85 4.11
N LEU A 113 23.33 -5.60 4.12
CA LEU A 113 23.87 -4.22 4.14
C LEU A 113 23.42 -3.43 2.91
N ARG A 114 23.45 -4.04 1.73
CA ARG A 114 23.00 -3.41 0.49
C ARG A 114 21.49 -3.16 0.50
N ARG A 115 20.71 -4.13 0.97
CA ARG A 115 19.25 -3.99 1.09
C ARG A 115 18.87 -2.90 2.10
N LEU A 116 19.63 -2.77 3.19
CA LEU A 116 19.48 -1.71 4.19
C LEU A 116 19.76 -0.32 3.61
N GLU A 117 20.80 -0.16 2.78
CA GLU A 117 21.06 1.08 2.05
C GLU A 117 19.89 1.45 1.14
N CYS A 118 19.38 0.49 0.36
CA CYS A 118 18.25 0.70 -0.54
C CYS A 118 16.98 1.09 0.22
N ALA A 119 16.71 0.41 1.34
CA ALA A 119 15.58 0.71 2.22
C ALA A 119 15.67 2.13 2.77
N ARG A 120 16.86 2.57 3.21
CA ARG A 120 17.07 3.97 3.67
C ARG A 120 16.90 4.97 2.53
N ALA A 121 17.47 4.71 1.36
CA ALA A 121 17.41 5.60 0.20
C ALA A 121 15.96 5.84 -0.27
N LEU A 122 15.09 4.83 -0.18
CA LEU A 122 13.68 4.94 -0.53
C LEU A 122 12.77 5.18 0.67
N GLY A 123 13.31 5.43 1.86
CA GLY A 123 12.54 5.73 3.07
C GLY A 123 11.58 4.61 3.48
N CYS A 124 12.01 3.36 3.38
CA CYS A 124 11.28 2.17 3.79
C CYS A 124 11.63 1.76 5.23
N SER A 125 11.10 2.51 6.20
CA SER A 125 11.52 2.39 7.60
C SER A 125 11.23 1.02 8.24
N SER A 126 10.15 0.33 7.85
CA SER A 126 9.87 -1.01 8.39
C SER A 126 10.93 -2.02 7.97
N LEU A 127 11.37 -1.99 6.71
CA LEU A 127 12.46 -2.83 6.23
C LEU A 127 13.80 -2.45 6.89
N VAL A 128 14.07 -1.16 7.10
CA VAL A 128 15.25 -0.71 7.85
C VAL A 128 15.28 -1.35 9.23
N HIS A 129 14.19 -1.24 9.99
CA HIS A 129 14.11 -1.84 11.33
C HIS A 129 14.22 -3.36 11.30
N LEU A 130 13.63 -4.03 10.30
CA LEU A 130 13.73 -5.48 10.13
C LEU A 130 15.19 -5.91 9.91
N LEU A 131 15.92 -5.22 9.04
CA LEU A 131 17.33 -5.52 8.70
C LEU A 131 18.35 -5.05 9.75
N GLU A 132 17.92 -4.23 10.71
CA GLU A 132 18.69 -3.81 11.88
C GLU A 132 18.42 -4.67 13.12
N SER A 133 17.45 -5.58 13.07
CA SER A 133 17.14 -6.50 14.17
C SER A 133 18.32 -7.41 14.54
N GLU A 134 18.36 -7.89 15.78
CA GLU A 134 19.41 -8.81 16.25
C GLU A 134 19.47 -10.08 15.38
N GLU A 135 18.30 -10.63 15.03
CA GLU A 135 18.18 -11.81 14.16
C GLU A 135 18.83 -11.59 12.79
N ALA A 136 18.60 -10.41 12.19
CA ALA A 136 19.21 -10.03 10.92
C ALA A 136 20.74 -9.89 11.00
N GLN A 137 21.26 -9.52 12.17
CA GLN A 137 22.69 -9.34 12.40
C GLN A 137 23.40 -10.65 12.74
N SER A 138 22.71 -11.60 13.38
CA SER A 138 23.28 -12.86 13.86
C SER A 138 23.25 -13.99 12.84
N THR A 139 22.34 -13.93 11.85
CA THR A 139 22.03 -15.08 10.99
C THR A 139 21.98 -14.70 9.51
N GLU A 140 22.83 -15.32 8.70
CA GLU A 140 22.85 -15.17 7.23
C GLU A 140 22.01 -16.27 6.56
N GLY A 141 21.47 -16.00 5.36
CA GLY A 141 20.66 -16.97 4.61
C GLY A 141 19.27 -17.25 5.19
N VAL A 142 18.71 -16.34 5.99
CA VAL A 142 17.35 -16.49 6.57
C VAL A 142 16.38 -15.47 5.99
N THR A 143 15.10 -15.84 5.93
CA THR A 143 14.00 -14.93 5.60
C THR A 143 13.41 -14.36 6.88
N LEU A 144 13.50 -13.04 7.04
CA LEU A 144 12.86 -12.29 8.10
C LEU A 144 11.43 -11.93 7.72
N GLU A 145 10.56 -11.77 8.71
CA GLU A 145 9.16 -11.37 8.52
C GLU A 145 8.79 -10.21 9.46
N ASP A 146 8.23 -9.13 8.90
CA ASP A 146 7.68 -8.02 9.69
C ASP A 146 6.30 -8.41 10.25
N SER A 147 6.27 -8.77 11.54
CA SER A 147 5.04 -9.15 12.26
C SER A 147 3.96 -8.05 12.30
N PHE A 148 4.30 -6.79 12.05
CA PHE A 148 3.34 -5.67 12.02
C PHE A 148 3.03 -5.18 10.61
N HIS A 149 3.46 -5.93 9.58
CA HIS A 149 3.40 -5.47 8.19
C HIS A 149 1.98 -5.17 7.75
N SER A 150 1.03 -6.10 7.95
CA SER A 150 -0.38 -5.94 7.59
C SER A 150 -1.03 -4.78 8.35
N HIS A 151 -0.72 -4.63 9.63
CA HIS A 151 -1.23 -3.56 10.48
C HIS A 151 -0.77 -2.18 9.99
N ARG A 152 0.50 -2.04 9.58
CA ARG A 152 1.02 -0.79 9.00
C ARG A 152 0.25 -0.38 7.76
N LEU A 153 -0.09 -1.31 6.88
CA LEU A 153 -0.85 -1.02 5.67
C LEU A 153 -2.27 -0.57 5.98
N LEU A 154 -2.97 -1.29 6.87
CA LEU A 154 -4.32 -0.91 7.27
C LEU A 154 -4.34 0.48 7.94
N HIS A 155 -3.39 0.73 8.84
CA HIS A 155 -3.24 2.02 9.50
C HIS A 155 -2.92 3.14 8.50
N ALA A 156 -2.05 2.88 7.52
CA ALA A 156 -1.76 3.84 6.45
C ALA A 156 -3.00 4.12 5.58
N ALA A 157 -3.77 3.11 5.21
CA ALA A 157 -5.02 3.28 4.45
C ALA A 157 -6.03 4.15 5.21
N PHE A 158 -6.17 3.93 6.53
CA PHE A 158 -6.98 4.78 7.39
C PHE A 158 -6.51 6.24 7.37
N ARG A 159 -5.20 6.48 7.61
CA ARG A 159 -4.62 7.82 7.56
C ARG A 159 -4.86 8.51 6.20
N PHE A 160 -4.59 7.80 5.10
CA PHE A 160 -4.81 8.33 3.76
C PHE A 160 -6.27 8.68 3.50
N LYS A 161 -7.22 7.94 4.06
CA LYS A 161 -8.64 8.26 3.96
C LYS A 161 -8.95 9.58 4.68
N SER A 162 -8.47 9.75 5.91
CA SER A 162 -8.65 10.97 6.70
C SER A 162 -8.06 12.20 5.97
N ASP A 163 -6.88 12.03 5.36
CA ASP A 163 -6.23 13.09 4.58
C ASP A 163 -6.84 13.27 3.17
N LEU A 164 -7.89 12.52 2.81
CA LEU A 164 -8.48 12.44 1.46
C LEU A 164 -7.49 12.06 0.35
N ARG A 165 -6.37 11.43 0.71
CA ARG A 165 -5.30 11.00 -0.20
C ARG A 165 -5.60 9.65 -0.82
N PHE A 166 -5.27 9.55 -2.10
CA PHE A 166 -5.44 8.35 -2.91
C PHE A 166 -6.89 7.84 -2.99
N THR A 167 -7.88 8.63 -2.56
CA THR A 167 -9.30 8.26 -2.64
C THR A 167 -9.78 8.25 -4.09
N ASP A 168 -10.33 7.13 -4.52
CA ASP A 168 -10.74 6.84 -5.91
C ASP A 168 -12.22 6.39 -6.01
N CYS A 169 -12.93 6.32 -4.87
CA CYS A 169 -14.37 6.08 -4.81
C CYS A 169 -15.10 7.25 -4.16
N ILE A 170 -16.25 7.60 -4.71
CA ILE A 170 -17.29 8.36 -4.02
C ILE A 170 -18.52 7.45 -3.87
N ILE A 171 -19.08 7.39 -2.67
CA ILE A 171 -20.38 6.75 -2.44
C ILE A 171 -21.42 7.86 -2.34
N ASN A 172 -22.47 7.73 -3.14
CA ASN A 172 -23.63 8.59 -3.13
C ASN A 172 -24.83 7.82 -2.58
N CYS A 173 -25.60 8.48 -1.72
CA CYS A 173 -26.91 8.04 -1.28
C CYS A 173 -27.92 9.11 -1.69
N GLN A 174 -28.94 8.74 -2.47
CA GLN A 174 -29.95 9.68 -2.97
C GLN A 174 -29.33 10.92 -3.65
N ASP A 175 -28.36 10.70 -4.55
CA ASP A 175 -27.59 11.73 -5.25
C ASP A 175 -26.71 12.65 -4.37
N VAL A 176 -26.65 12.40 -3.06
CA VAL A 176 -25.77 13.12 -2.14
C VAL A 176 -24.50 12.31 -1.89
N SER A 177 -23.34 12.91 -2.12
CA SER A 177 -22.05 12.29 -1.79
C SER A 177 -21.89 12.14 -0.28
N VAL A 178 -21.92 10.90 0.21
CA VAL A 178 -21.81 10.57 1.64
C VAL A 178 -20.41 10.16 2.05
N LEU A 179 -19.58 9.64 1.13
CA LEU A 179 -18.26 9.13 1.50
C LEU A 179 -17.25 9.20 0.35
N ARG A 180 -16.03 9.67 0.65
CA ARG A 180 -14.85 9.43 -0.19
C ARG A 180 -13.98 8.35 0.44
N CYS A 181 -13.57 7.37 -0.35
CA CYS A 181 -12.82 6.21 0.14
C CYS A 181 -11.99 5.55 -0.96
N HIS A 182 -11.24 4.53 -0.57
CA HIS A 182 -10.47 3.69 -1.47
C HIS A 182 -11.31 2.49 -1.92
N ARG A 183 -11.44 2.29 -3.23
CA ARG A 183 -12.21 1.18 -3.82
C ARG A 183 -11.74 -0.17 -3.30
N VAL A 184 -10.43 -0.37 -3.25
CA VAL A 184 -9.82 -1.62 -2.78
C VAL A 184 -10.16 -1.94 -1.33
N VAL A 185 -10.33 -0.93 -0.46
CA VAL A 185 -10.76 -1.13 0.93
C VAL A 185 -12.21 -1.59 0.99
N LEU A 186 -13.10 -0.99 0.18
CA LEU A 186 -14.50 -1.43 0.11
C LEU A 186 -14.61 -2.87 -0.40
N CYS A 187 -13.91 -3.18 -1.49
CA CYS A 187 -13.96 -4.51 -2.10
C CYS A 187 -13.41 -5.59 -1.17
N ALA A 188 -12.36 -5.30 -0.39
CA ALA A 188 -11.78 -6.25 0.56
C ALA A 188 -12.78 -6.76 1.61
N PHE A 189 -13.82 -5.98 1.91
CA PHE A 189 -14.76 -6.27 2.97
C PHE A 189 -16.22 -6.34 2.50
N SER A 190 -16.48 -6.26 1.19
CA SER A 190 -17.82 -6.34 0.63
C SER A 190 -17.79 -6.90 -0.78
N THR A 191 -18.33 -8.10 -0.94
CA THR A 191 -18.53 -8.75 -2.25
C THR A 191 -19.52 -7.99 -3.12
N HIS A 192 -20.45 -7.25 -2.52
CA HIS A 192 -21.36 -6.35 -3.24
C HIS A 192 -20.59 -5.21 -3.89
N PHE A 193 -19.76 -4.49 -3.12
CA PHE A 193 -18.92 -3.43 -3.68
C PHE A 193 -17.93 -3.97 -4.69
N GLU A 194 -17.34 -5.14 -4.43
CA GLU A 194 -16.45 -5.78 -5.40
C GLU A 194 -17.15 -6.05 -6.74
N SER A 195 -18.35 -6.63 -6.71
CA SER A 195 -19.14 -6.90 -7.91
C SER A 195 -19.52 -5.61 -8.64
N ALA A 196 -19.98 -4.58 -7.91
CA ALA A 196 -20.35 -3.28 -8.48
C ALA A 196 -19.15 -2.51 -9.07
N LEU A 197 -17.94 -2.76 -8.57
CA LEU A 197 -16.70 -2.08 -8.98
C LEU A 197 -15.83 -2.90 -9.94
N ALA A 198 -16.17 -4.16 -10.22
CA ALA A 198 -15.38 -5.08 -11.03
C ALA A 198 -15.07 -4.55 -12.44
N GLY A 199 -16.05 -3.90 -13.10
CA GLY A 199 -15.91 -3.35 -14.45
C GLY A 199 -15.18 -2.01 -14.55
N THR A 200 -14.64 -1.50 -13.44
CA THR A 200 -14.07 -0.13 -13.38
C THR A 200 -12.58 -0.09 -13.12
N GLN A 201 -11.86 -1.17 -13.40
CA GLN A 201 -10.43 -1.26 -13.11
C GLN A 201 -9.60 -0.21 -13.87
N SER A 202 -10.05 0.23 -15.06
CA SER A 202 -9.37 1.24 -15.88
C SER A 202 -9.82 2.69 -15.59
N THR A 203 -10.80 2.90 -14.71
CA THR A 203 -11.36 4.24 -14.45
C THR A 203 -10.80 4.89 -13.19
N ARG A 204 -10.35 6.15 -13.32
CA ARG A 204 -9.73 6.99 -12.28
C ARG A 204 -10.56 7.15 -11.00
N ARG A 205 -11.87 7.40 -11.15
CA ARG A 205 -12.77 7.67 -10.03
C ARG A 205 -14.16 7.18 -10.36
N LYS A 206 -14.80 6.48 -9.44
CA LYS A 206 -16.18 6.03 -9.62
C LYS A 206 -17.08 6.59 -8.54
N THR A 207 -18.25 7.03 -8.97
CA THR A 207 -19.37 7.33 -8.08
C THR A 207 -20.28 6.11 -8.06
N LEU A 208 -20.48 5.53 -6.89
CA LEU A 208 -21.49 4.51 -6.67
C LEU A 208 -22.75 5.20 -6.17
N THR A 209 -23.85 5.08 -6.91
CA THR A 209 -25.16 5.54 -6.48
C THR A 209 -25.95 4.31 -6.07
N GLU A 210 -26.19 4.13 -4.77
CA GLU A 210 -27.12 3.10 -4.30
C GLU A 210 -28.52 3.70 -4.17
N SER A 211 -29.47 3.11 -4.90
CA SER A 211 -30.90 3.20 -4.59
C SER A 211 -31.20 2.01 -3.70
N LEU A 212 -31.28 2.20 -2.38
CA LEU A 212 -31.83 1.19 -1.47
C LEU A 212 -33.36 1.13 -1.64
#